data_AF-A0A831X5A6-F1
#
_entry.id   AF-A0A831X5A6-F1
#
_cell.length_a   1.000
_cell.length_b   1.000
_cell.length_c   1.000
_cell.angle_alpha   90.00
_cell.angle_beta   90.00
_cell.angle_gamma   90.00
#
_symmetry.space_group_name_H-M   'P 1'
#
loop_
_entity.id
_entity.type
_entity.pdbx_description
1 polymer ?
#
loop_
_entity_poly.entity_id
_entity_poly.type
_entity_poly.pdbx_seq_one_letter_code
_entity_poly.pdbx_strand_id
1 'polypeptide(L)' 'HLSEHHGDACPGSTVFVWMTGVEEFHREITSKNYKYLRPGIETTFYDAKCVEVIDPFGNRIRFNEDLKSGPKK' A
#
# COMPACT_ATOMS: atom_id res chain seq x y z
N HIS A 1 -26.47 -3.06 -2.79
CA HIS A 1 -25.94 -2.70 -4.11
C HIS A 1 -25.17 -1.39 -3.92
N LEU A 2 -23.85 -1.48 -3.79
CA LEU A 2 -23.00 -0.30 -3.75
C LEU A 2 -22.77 0.12 -5.19
N SER A 3 -23.31 1.29 -5.53
CA SER A 3 -23.37 1.80 -6.89
C SER A 3 -21.99 2.01 -7.49
N GLU A 4 -21.91 1.62 -8.76
CA GLU A 4 -20.97 2.09 -9.76
C GLU A 4 -20.89 3.63 -9.73
N HIS A 5 -19.79 4.17 -9.19
CA HIS A 5 -19.27 5.45 -9.67
C HIS A 5 -18.20 5.12 -10.72
N HIS A 6 -18.69 4.84 -11.92
CA HIS A 6 -17.95 4.92 -13.18
C HIS A 6 -17.69 6.43 -13.41
N GLY A 7 -16.47 6.93 -13.22
CA GLY A 7 -16.29 8.38 -13.33
C GLY A 7 -14.89 9.00 -13.34
N ASP A 8 -13.89 8.53 -12.57
CA ASP A 8 -12.61 9.27 -12.52
C ASP A 8 -11.36 8.46 -12.10
N ALA A 9 -11.45 7.14 -12.03
CA ALA A 9 -10.28 6.31 -11.75
C ALA A 9 -9.79 5.70 -13.06
N CYS A 10 -8.73 6.26 -13.65
CA CYS A 10 -8.00 5.57 -14.70
C CYS A 10 -7.71 4.12 -14.25
N PRO A 11 -8.11 3.09 -15.02
CA PRO A 11 -7.73 1.71 -14.70
C PRO A 11 -6.20 1.65 -14.57
N GLY A 12 -5.72 1.16 -13.42
CA GLY A 12 -4.28 1.10 -13.10
C GLY A 12 -3.71 2.33 -12.40
N SER A 13 -4.55 3.17 -11.77
CA SER A 13 -4.07 4.30 -10.96
C SER A 13 -3.16 3.82 -9.82
N THR A 14 -2.11 4.60 -9.55
CA THR A 14 -1.17 4.34 -8.45
C THR A 14 -1.32 5.44 -7.40
N VAL A 15 -1.72 5.04 -6.19
CA VAL A 15 -1.88 5.95 -5.05
C VAL A 15 -0.68 5.79 -4.13
N PHE A 16 -0.12 6.92 -3.69
CA PHE A 16 0.95 6.96 -2.69
C PHE A 16 0.39 7.46 -1.37
N VAL A 17 0.63 6.70 -0.30
CA VAL A 17 0.18 7.00 1.06
C VAL A 17 1.40 7.00 1.96
N TRP A 18 1.68 8.12 2.64
CA TRP A 18 2.71 8.17 3.67
C TRP A 18 2.14 7.76 5.02
N MET A 19 2.82 6.86 5.73
CA MET A 19 2.41 6.38 7.05
C MET A 19 3.63 6.01 7.90
N THR A 20 3.35 5.66 9.16
CA THR A 20 4.33 5.08 10.09
C THR A 20 3.85 3.69 10.51
N GLY A 21 4.78 2.77 10.77
CA GLY A 21 4.49 1.36 11.04
C GLY A 21 4.20 0.54 9.77
N VAL A 22 4.80 0.84 8.61
CA VAL A 22 4.50 0.14 7.35
C VAL A 22 4.84 -1.35 7.39
N GLU A 23 5.83 -1.75 8.19
CA GLU A 23 6.16 -3.16 8.42
C GLU A 23 5.10 -3.89 9.26
N GLU A 24 4.55 -3.21 10.27
CA GLU A 24 3.47 -3.77 11.08
C GLU A 24 2.22 -3.93 10.20
N PHE A 25 1.90 -2.89 9.43
CA PHE A 25 0.84 -2.95 8.43
C PHE A 25 1.04 -4.11 7.44
N HIS A 26 2.24 -4.30 6.89
CA HIS A 26 2.58 -5.43 6.02
C HIS A 26 2.31 -6.78 6.68
N ARG A 27 2.71 -6.93 7.95
CA ARG A 27 2.52 -8.16 8.71
C ARG A 27 1.03 -8.43 8.95
N GLU A 28 0.26 -7.41 9.33
CA GLU A 28 -1.17 -7.52 9.57
C GLU A 28 -1.94 -7.93 8.31
N ILE A 29 -1.69 -7.26 7.17
CA ILE A 29 -2.40 -7.56 5.93
C ILE A 29 -1.98 -8.90 5.33
N THR A 30 -0.71 -9.29 5.47
CA THR A 30 -0.22 -10.61 5.04
C THR A 30 -0.89 -11.72 5.86
N SER A 31 -1.09 -11.50 7.16
CA SER A 31 -1.80 -12.45 8.03
C SER A 31 -3.28 -12.63 7.65
N LYS A 32 -3.91 -11.64 7.01
CA LYS A 32 -5.32 -11.72 6.59
C LYS A 32 -5.51 -12.55 5.31
N ASN A 33 -4.43 -12.97 4.64
CA ASN A 33 -4.42 -13.84 3.45
C ASN A 33 -5.48 -13.48 2.40
N TYR A 34 -5.61 -12.19 2.10
CA TYR A 34 -6.50 -11.74 1.03
C TYR A 34 -5.96 -12.25 -0.31
N LYS A 35 -6.72 -13.14 -0.95
CA LYS A 35 -6.32 -13.86 -2.19
C LYS A 35 -5.82 -12.95 -3.32
N TYR A 36 -6.31 -11.71 -3.38
CA TYR A 36 -5.94 -10.72 -4.40
C TYR A 36 -4.92 -9.68 -3.91
N LEU A 37 -4.69 -9.63 -2.60
CA LEU A 37 -3.67 -8.79 -1.99
C LEU A 37 -2.36 -9.58 -2.05
N ARG A 38 -1.44 -9.17 -2.92
CA ARG A 38 -0.06 -9.66 -2.93
C ARG A 38 0.85 -8.60 -2.32
N PRO A 39 0.84 -8.41 -0.99
CA PRO A 39 1.59 -7.33 -0.36
C PRO A 39 3.09 -7.61 -0.45
N GLY A 40 3.79 -6.86 -1.30
CA GLY A 40 5.25 -6.83 -1.34
C GLY A 40 5.75 -5.68 -0.47
N ILE A 41 6.83 -5.90 0.28
CA ILE A 41 7.57 -4.83 0.95
C ILE A 41 8.94 -4.67 0.29
N GLU A 42 9.30 -3.45 -0.06
CA GLU A 42 10.56 -3.09 -0.69
C GLU A 42 11.15 -1.82 -0.10
N THR A 43 12.48 -1.73 -0.06
CA THR A 43 13.16 -0.47 0.26
C THR A 43 13.38 0.31 -1.03
N THR A 44 12.92 1.56 -1.06
CA THR A 44 12.98 2.42 -2.24
C THR A 44 14.33 3.14 -2.35
N PHE A 45 14.64 3.68 -3.53
CA PHE A 45 15.87 4.43 -3.77
C PHE A 45 15.96 5.76 -3.01
N TYR A 46 14.84 6.23 -2.44
CA TYR A 46 14.74 7.47 -1.66
C TYR A 46 14.71 7.22 -0.15
N ASP A 47 15.23 6.08 0.30
CA ASP A 47 15.37 5.75 1.73
C ASP A 47 14.01 5.63 2.45
N ALA A 48 13.05 4.96 1.83
CA ALA A 48 11.75 4.64 2.44
C ALA A 48 11.42 3.15 2.31
N LYS A 49 10.65 2.60 3.25
CA LYS A 49 9.98 1.29 3.08
C LYS A 49 8.66 1.51 2.37
N CYS A 50 8.44 0.78 1.28
CA CYS A 50 7.22 0.81 0.51
C CYS A 50 6.53 -0.56 0.56
N VAL A 51 5.23 -0.56 0.85
CA VAL A 51 4.35 -1.72 0.69
C VAL A 51 3.39 -1.45 -0.45
N GLU A 52 3.47 -2.25 -1.51
CA GLU A 52 2.51 -2.19 -2.63
C GLU A 52 1.41 -3.23 -2.41
N VAL A 53 0.15 -2.79 -2.47
CA VAL A 53 -1.03 -3.66 -2.49
C VAL A 53 -1.87 -3.37 -3.72
N ILE A 54 -2.56 -4.41 -4.19
CA ILE A 54 -3.50 -4.32 -5.31
C ILE A 54 -4.91 -4.46 -4.74
N ASP A 55 -5.77 -3.49 -5.03
CA ASP A 55 -7.17 -3.55 -4.62
C ASP A 55 -8.02 -4.36 -5.63
N PRO A 56 -9.25 -4.78 -5.29
CA PRO A 56 -10.12 -5.56 -6.17
C PRO A 56 -10.42 -4.93 -7.55
N PHE A 57 -10.33 -3.60 -7.67
CA PHE A 57 -10.52 -2.85 -8.91
C PHE A 57 -9.22 -2.70 -9.73
N GLY A 58 -8.10 -3.25 -9.24
CA GLY A 58 -6.82 -3.27 -9.95
C GLY A 58 -5.98 -1.99 -9.80
N ASN A 59 -6.30 -1.11 -8.85
CA ASN A 59 -5.41 0.01 -8.52
C ASN A 59 -4.27 -0.47 -7.64
N ARG A 60 -3.14 0.23 -7.72
CA ARG A 60 -1.96 0.00 -6.89
C ARG A 60 -1.92 1.03 -5.78
N ILE A 61 -1.82 0.59 -4.54
CA ILE A 61 -1.68 1.48 -3.38
C ILE A 61 -0.32 1.21 -2.76
N ARG A 62 0.51 2.25 -2.70
CA ARG A 62 1.86 2.24 -2.17
C ARG A 62 1.90 2.96 -0.83
N PHE A 63 2.00 2.18 0.23
CA PHE A 63 2.20 2.70 1.58
C PHE A 63 3.69 2.91 1.81
N ASN A 64 4.10 4.14 2.10
CA ASN A 64 5.49 4.53 2.24
C ASN A 64 5.76 5.01 3.65
N GLU A 65 6.90 4.60 4.20
CA GLU A 65 7.44 5.12 5.45
C GLU A 65 8.90 5.53 5.23
N ASP A 66 9.22 6.76 5.55
CA ASP A 66 10.59 7.27 5.48
C ASP A 66 11.47 6.58 6.54
N LEU A 67 12.61 6.03 6.13
CA LEU A 67 13.55 5.33 7.02
C LEU A 67 14.22 6.28 8.01
N LYS A 68 14.30 7.58 7.70
CA LYS A 68 14.90 8.61 8.56
C LYS A 68 13.91 9.12 9.61
N SER A 69 12.62 9.02 9.33
CA SER A 69 11.51 9.32 10.23
C SER A 69 11.00 8.08 10.98
N GLY A 70 11.69 6.94 10.86
CA GLY A 70 11.43 5.74 11.64
C GLY A 70 11.29 6.06 13.14
N PRO A 71 10.58 5.23 13.91
CA PRO A 71 10.16 5.55 15.27
C PRO A 71 11.33 6.11 16.07
N LYS A 72 11.23 7.37 16.48
CA LYS A 72 12.19 7.97 17.40
C LYS A 72 12.16 7.11 18.67
N LYS A 73 13.25 6.38 18.91
CA LYS A 73 13.49 5.61 20.12
C LYS A 73 13.31 6.46 21.37
#